data_AF-A0AAU8DL00-F1
#
_entry.id   AF-A0AAU8DL00-F1
#
_cell.length_a   1.000
_cell.length_b   1.000
_cell.length_c   1.000
_cell.angle_alpha   90.00
_cell.angle_beta   90.00
_cell.angle_gamma   90.00
#
_symmetry.space_group_name_H-M   'P 1'
#
loop_
_entity.id
_entity.type
_entity.pdbx_description
1 polymer ?
#
loop_
_entity_poly.entity_id
_entity_poly.type
_entity_poly.pdbx_seq_one_letter_code
_entity_poly.pdbx_strand_id
1 'polypeptide(L)'
;MTPLPAVLGGSELVVWRLDQASYAANWDSGEGAYKVGGRWNSRGVRAVYCSIDPSTAILEVAVHKGFRVLDTVAHVITAAAIENVTAVHVVGPAAVPNPNWLRPGIPSAGQQAFGDDLLQRHNFVVIPSAVSQHSWNLIFDASVTKGGYSMKLQEAFALDPRLHPAPTK
;
A
#
# COMPACT_ATOMS: atom_id res chain seq x y z
N MET A 1 -12.86 3.18 4.73
CA MET A 1 -12.32 3.40 6.09
C MET A 1 -12.82 2.26 6.95
N THR A 2 -11.94 1.60 7.70
CA THR A 2 -12.37 1.01 8.98
C THR A 2 -11.37 1.29 10.11
N PRO A 3 -11.22 2.54 10.58
CA PRO A 3 -11.06 2.76 12.00
C PRO A 3 -12.39 2.47 12.71
N LEU A 4 -12.31 1.79 13.86
CA LEU A 4 -13.41 1.70 14.82
C LEU A 4 -13.63 3.06 15.52
N PRO A 5 -14.79 3.28 16.16
CA PRO A 5 -15.35 4.59 16.41
C PRO A 5 -14.51 5.50 17.31
N ALA A 6 -14.50 6.79 16.96
CA ALA A 6 -13.95 7.88 17.78
C ALA A 6 -14.58 8.00 19.20
N VAL A 7 -15.67 7.27 19.49
CA VAL A 7 -16.20 7.09 20.87
C VAL A 7 -15.19 6.37 21.79
N LEU A 8 -14.19 5.67 21.21
CA LEU A 8 -13.04 5.04 21.87
C LEU A 8 -11.69 5.72 21.53
N GLY A 9 -11.70 6.90 20.88
CA GLY A 9 -10.55 7.82 20.81
C GLY A 9 -9.48 7.60 19.73
N GLY A 10 -9.70 6.80 18.68
CA GLY A 10 -8.68 6.59 17.64
C GLY A 10 -8.36 7.87 16.83
N SER A 11 -7.24 8.53 17.12
CA SER A 11 -6.73 9.74 16.44
C SER A 11 -5.58 9.45 15.46
N GLU A 12 -5.16 8.19 15.34
CA GLU A 12 -3.95 7.79 14.63
C GLU A 12 -4.26 7.27 13.22
N LEU A 13 -3.49 7.71 12.22
CA LEU A 13 -3.54 7.16 10.87
C LEU A 13 -2.55 5.98 10.78
N VAL A 14 -3.10 4.77 10.80
CA VAL A 14 -2.32 3.53 10.65
C VAL A 14 -2.40 3.04 9.20
N VAL A 15 -1.25 2.69 8.65
CA VAL A 15 -1.09 2.07 7.34
C VAL A 15 -0.59 0.64 7.47
N TRP A 16 -0.94 -0.17 6.49
CA TRP A 16 -0.72 -1.61 6.48
C TRP A 16 0.01 -1.99 5.20
N ARG A 17 1.01 -2.87 5.32
CA ARG A 17 1.70 -3.44 4.18
C ARG A 17 1.91 -4.93 4.39
N LEU A 18 1.73 -5.70 3.32
CA LEU A 18 2.00 -7.13 3.29
C LEU A 18 3.14 -7.39 2.31
N ASP A 19 4.23 -7.97 2.79
CA ASP A 19 5.41 -8.32 1.99
C ASP A 19 5.82 -9.77 2.24
N GLN A 20 6.68 -10.32 1.38
CA GLN A 20 7.38 -11.57 1.71
C GLN A 20 8.27 -11.36 2.95
N ALA A 21 8.36 -12.39 3.79
CA ALA A 21 9.10 -12.33 5.06
C ALA A 21 10.58 -11.94 4.88
N SER A 22 11.18 -12.27 3.74
CA SER A 22 12.55 -11.88 3.38
C SER A 22 12.77 -10.36 3.29
N TYR A 23 11.69 -9.58 3.11
CA TYR A 23 11.74 -8.13 3.04
C TYR A 23 11.32 -7.44 4.35
N ALA A 24 10.92 -8.19 5.39
CA ALA A 24 10.36 -7.62 6.62
C ALA A 24 11.28 -6.59 7.29
N ALA A 25 12.58 -6.87 7.38
CA ALA A 25 13.57 -5.98 7.98
C ALA A 25 13.77 -4.66 7.18
N ASN A 26 13.38 -4.66 5.90
CA ASN A 26 13.61 -3.56 4.96
C ASN A 26 12.28 -3.12 4.32
N TRP A 27 11.17 -3.34 5.02
CA TRP A 27 9.82 -3.22 4.46
C TRP A 27 9.64 -1.84 3.83
N ASP A 28 10.12 -0.78 4.47
CA ASP A 28 10.05 0.61 4.05
C ASP A 28 11.15 1.07 3.06
N SER A 29 11.96 0.17 2.49
CA SER A 29 13.10 0.56 1.63
C SER A 29 12.72 1.12 0.24
N GLY A 30 11.50 0.81 -0.25
CA GLY A 30 11.05 1.15 -1.60
C GLY A 30 11.84 0.48 -2.74
N GLU A 31 12.70 -0.49 -2.45
CA GLU A 31 13.66 -1.08 -3.41
C GLU A 31 12.97 -1.75 -4.61
N GLY A 32 11.82 -2.40 -4.38
CA GLY A 32 11.04 -3.03 -5.45
C GLY A 32 10.56 -1.99 -6.46
N ALA A 33 9.86 -0.96 -5.98
CA ALA A 33 9.33 0.12 -6.81
C ALA A 33 10.45 0.93 -7.49
N TYR A 34 11.59 1.09 -6.83
CA TYR A 34 12.77 1.74 -7.43
C TYR A 34 13.25 1.01 -8.68
N LYS A 35 13.34 -0.32 -8.64
CA LYS A 35 13.86 -1.13 -9.76
C LYS A 35 12.89 -1.19 -10.94
N VAL A 36 11.61 -1.42 -10.66
CA VAL A 36 10.62 -1.79 -11.70
C VAL A 36 9.56 -0.73 -11.94
N GLY A 37 9.51 0.32 -11.12
CA GLY A 37 8.40 1.27 -11.09
C GLY A 37 7.19 0.68 -10.39
N GLY A 38 6.12 1.46 -10.34
CA GLY A 38 4.83 1.03 -9.80
C GLY A 38 3.68 1.68 -10.53
N ARG A 39 2.48 1.56 -9.95
CA ARG A 39 1.29 2.22 -10.50
C ARG A 39 1.38 3.74 -10.42
N TRP A 40 1.99 4.25 -9.35
CA TRP A 40 2.05 5.67 -9.00
C TRP A 40 3.49 6.16 -8.84
N ASN A 41 4.46 5.51 -9.50
CA ASN A 41 5.83 6.01 -9.58
C ASN A 41 6.57 5.42 -10.78
N SER A 42 7.47 6.20 -11.35
CA SER A 42 8.45 5.74 -12.35
C SER A 42 9.59 4.96 -11.71
N ARG A 43 10.35 4.24 -12.54
CA ARG A 43 11.63 3.63 -12.12
C ARG A 43 12.58 4.71 -11.59
N GLY A 44 13.31 4.41 -10.53
CA GLY A 44 14.22 5.36 -9.87
C GLY A 44 13.63 6.07 -8.64
N VAL A 45 12.34 5.91 -8.35
CA VAL A 45 11.70 6.46 -7.14
C VAL A 45 11.54 5.36 -6.09
N ARG A 46 11.96 5.59 -4.84
CA ARG A 46 11.86 4.62 -3.73
C ARG A 46 10.46 4.63 -3.10
N ALA A 47 9.44 4.46 -3.93
CA ALA A 47 8.06 4.46 -3.47
C ALA A 47 7.74 3.22 -2.62
N VAL A 48 7.12 3.45 -1.47
CA VAL A 48 6.54 2.43 -0.60
C VAL A 48 5.03 2.49 -0.72
N TYR A 49 4.41 1.33 -0.96
CA TYR A 49 2.97 1.19 -1.09
C TYR A 49 2.40 0.54 0.16
N CYS A 50 1.47 1.22 0.79
CA CYS A 50 0.69 0.71 1.91
C CYS A 50 -0.80 0.89 1.61
N SER A 51 -1.65 0.23 2.40
CA SER A 51 -3.10 0.44 2.43
C SER A 51 -3.52 1.03 3.76
N ILE A 52 -4.61 1.78 3.81
CA ILE A 52 -5.13 2.34 5.08
C ILE A 52 -5.86 1.31 5.94
N ASP A 53 -6.01 0.08 5.45
CA ASP A 53 -6.63 -1.04 6.14
C ASP A 53 -5.94 -2.36 5.74
N PRO A 54 -5.89 -3.35 6.65
CA PRO A 54 -5.17 -4.60 6.41
C PRO A 54 -5.82 -5.45 5.32
N SER A 55 -7.15 -5.40 5.20
CA SER A 55 -7.89 -6.17 4.18
C SER A 55 -7.49 -5.76 2.77
N THR A 56 -7.32 -4.46 2.52
CA THR A 56 -6.86 -3.94 1.23
C THR A 56 -5.39 -4.30 1.00
N ALA A 57 -4.52 -4.24 2.00
CA ALA A 57 -3.12 -4.67 1.85
C ALA A 57 -3.01 -6.15 1.44
N ILE A 58 -3.83 -7.02 2.02
CA ILE A 58 -3.92 -8.44 1.63
C ILE A 58 -4.45 -8.57 0.20
N LEU A 59 -5.51 -7.84 -0.14
CA LEU A 59 -6.13 -7.91 -1.45
C LEU A 59 -5.18 -7.44 -2.56
N GLU A 60 -4.40 -6.38 -2.32
CA GLU A 60 -3.35 -5.91 -3.23
C GLU A 60 -2.36 -7.03 -3.55
N VAL A 61 -1.85 -7.77 -2.56
CA VAL A 61 -0.95 -8.90 -2.84
C VAL A 61 -1.69 -10.06 -3.53
N ALA A 62 -2.92 -10.36 -3.08
CA ALA A 62 -3.71 -11.47 -3.62
C ALA A 62 -4.01 -11.31 -5.12
N VAL A 63 -4.39 -10.13 -5.58
CA VAL A 63 -4.69 -9.92 -7.01
C VAL A 63 -3.44 -9.87 -7.89
N HIS A 64 -2.29 -9.48 -7.33
CA HIS A 64 -1.04 -9.37 -8.09
C HIS A 64 -0.22 -10.66 -8.09
N LYS A 65 -0.31 -11.49 -7.04
CA LYS A 65 0.49 -12.73 -6.88
C LYS A 65 -0.34 -14.01 -6.79
N GLY A 66 -1.63 -13.90 -6.49
CA GLY A 66 -2.54 -15.04 -6.30
C GLY A 66 -2.49 -15.61 -4.89
N PHE A 67 -3.61 -16.20 -4.46
CA PHE A 67 -3.74 -16.83 -3.13
C PHE A 67 -2.75 -17.98 -2.91
N ARG A 68 -2.37 -18.72 -3.96
CA ARG A 68 -1.33 -19.75 -3.86
C ARG A 68 -0.01 -19.19 -3.30
N VAL A 69 0.40 -18.00 -3.74
CA VAL A 69 1.65 -17.40 -3.24
C VAL A 69 1.51 -16.98 -1.78
N LEU A 70 0.37 -16.40 -1.41
CA LEU A 70 0.06 -16.04 -0.02
C LEU A 70 0.00 -17.26 0.92
N ASP A 71 -0.38 -18.42 0.40
CA ASP A 71 -0.48 -19.68 1.14
C ASP A 71 0.88 -20.41 1.26
N THR A 72 1.72 -20.36 0.22
CA THR A 72 2.93 -21.21 0.14
C THR A 72 4.24 -20.49 0.38
N VAL A 73 4.23 -19.15 0.40
CA VAL A 73 5.41 -18.33 0.67
C VAL A 73 5.18 -17.56 1.97
N ALA A 74 6.18 -17.53 2.85
CA ALA A 74 6.08 -16.79 4.10
C ALA A 74 5.91 -15.29 3.83
N HIS A 75 4.85 -14.69 4.37
CA HIS A 75 4.57 -13.25 4.31
C HIS A 75 4.53 -12.67 5.72
N VAL A 76 4.75 -11.36 5.80
CA VAL A 76 4.69 -10.57 7.03
C VAL A 76 3.79 -9.37 6.79
N ILE A 77 2.85 -9.16 7.71
CA ILE A 77 2.03 -7.95 7.73
C ILE A 77 2.66 -6.94 8.69
N THR A 78 2.84 -5.71 8.21
CA THR A 78 3.40 -4.60 8.97
C THR A 78 2.34 -3.51 9.11
N ALA A 79 2.16 -2.99 10.32
CA ALA A 79 1.37 -1.80 10.59
C ALA A 79 2.30 -0.67 11.05
N ALA A 80 2.13 0.53 10.50
CA ALA A 80 2.87 1.72 10.89
C ALA A 80 1.92 2.90 11.05
N ALA A 81 2.15 3.74 12.06
CA ALA A 81 1.41 4.97 12.24
C ALA A 81 2.14 6.15 11.62
N ILE A 82 1.40 7.04 10.97
CA ILE A 82 1.94 8.31 10.49
C ILE A 82 2.01 9.30 11.65
N GLU A 83 3.20 9.82 11.94
CA GLU A 83 3.45 10.68 13.09
C GLU A 83 2.69 12.02 13.02
N ASN A 84 2.63 12.59 11.81
CA ASN A 84 1.93 13.84 11.56
C ASN A 84 0.92 13.70 10.42
N VAL A 85 -0.35 13.51 10.78
CA VAL A 85 -1.45 13.40 9.82
C VAL A 85 -1.62 14.65 8.94
N THR A 86 -1.14 15.82 9.37
CA THR A 86 -1.19 17.04 8.55
C THR A 86 -0.18 17.04 7.39
N ALA A 87 0.83 16.16 7.44
CA ALA A 87 1.77 15.95 6.34
C ALA A 87 1.22 15.03 5.24
N VAL A 88 -0.02 14.54 5.38
CA VAL A 88 -0.67 13.64 4.44
C VAL A 88 -1.49 14.42 3.44
N HIS A 89 -1.17 14.26 2.16
CA HIS A 89 -1.96 14.80 1.06
C HIS A 89 -2.96 13.76 0.55
N VAL A 90 -4.24 14.12 0.44
CA VAL A 90 -5.31 13.22 -0.02
C VAL A 90 -5.72 13.57 -1.44
N VAL A 91 -5.61 12.60 -2.35
CA VAL A 91 -6.01 12.72 -3.75
C VAL A 91 -7.40 12.10 -3.93
N GLY A 92 -8.44 12.93 -4.08
CA GLY A 92 -9.78 12.42 -4.36
C GLY A 92 -9.90 11.78 -5.75
N PRO A 93 -10.87 10.86 -6.00
CA PRO A 93 -11.04 10.23 -7.32
C PRO A 93 -11.20 11.22 -8.47
N ALA A 94 -11.89 12.35 -8.25
CA ALA A 94 -12.09 13.39 -9.25
C ALA A 94 -10.83 14.22 -9.55
N ALA A 95 -9.82 14.17 -8.68
CA ALA A 95 -8.53 14.83 -8.89
C ALA A 95 -7.57 13.97 -9.74
N VAL A 96 -7.93 12.73 -10.04
CA VAL A 96 -7.16 11.85 -10.93
C VAL A 96 -7.49 12.19 -12.38
N PRO A 97 -6.52 12.63 -13.20
CA PRO A 97 -6.77 13.11 -14.56
C PRO A 97 -7.49 12.11 -15.48
N ASN A 98 -7.17 10.82 -15.33
CA ASN A 98 -7.80 9.75 -16.09
C ASN A 98 -8.42 8.72 -15.13
N PRO A 99 -9.75 8.57 -15.11
CA PRO A 99 -10.42 7.66 -14.17
C PRO A 99 -10.07 6.18 -14.42
N ASN A 100 -9.54 5.81 -15.59
CA ASN A 100 -9.07 4.44 -15.84
C ASN A 100 -7.80 4.09 -15.05
N TRP A 101 -7.07 5.08 -14.52
CA TRP A 101 -5.91 4.85 -13.65
C TRP A 101 -6.31 4.18 -12.31
N LEU A 102 -7.56 4.38 -11.89
CA LEU A 102 -8.19 3.78 -10.70
C LEU A 102 -8.82 2.41 -10.99
N ARG A 103 -8.56 1.82 -12.15
CA ARG A 103 -9.04 0.48 -12.51
C ARG A 103 -7.85 -0.48 -12.69
N PRO A 104 -8.07 -1.79 -12.53
CA PRO A 104 -7.06 -2.79 -12.83
C PRO A 104 -6.57 -2.67 -14.28
N GLY A 105 -5.26 -2.72 -14.48
CA GLY A 105 -4.63 -2.50 -15.79
C GLY A 105 -3.14 -2.18 -15.68
N ILE A 106 -2.47 -2.13 -16.84
CA ILE A 106 -1.04 -1.79 -16.93
C ILE A 106 -0.85 -0.28 -16.67
N PRO A 107 0.07 0.13 -15.77
CA PRO A 107 0.35 1.54 -15.54
C PRO A 107 0.82 2.25 -16.82
N SER A 108 0.28 3.43 -17.06
CA SER A 108 0.70 4.28 -18.18
C SER A 108 1.77 5.29 -17.75
N ALA A 109 2.57 5.80 -18.69
CA ALA A 109 3.59 6.81 -18.39
C ALA A 109 3.00 8.09 -17.76
N GLY A 110 1.83 8.53 -18.21
CA GLY A 110 1.13 9.68 -17.61
C GLY A 110 0.68 9.43 -16.17
N GLN A 111 0.29 8.19 -15.85
CA GLN A 111 -0.07 7.81 -14.49
C GLN A 111 1.15 7.82 -13.55
N GLN A 112 2.27 7.29 -14.02
CA GLN A 112 3.52 7.28 -13.25
C GLN A 112 4.03 8.70 -13.02
N ALA A 113 4.04 9.54 -14.06
CA ALA A 113 4.45 10.94 -13.93
C ALA A 113 3.57 11.74 -12.96
N PHE A 114 2.25 11.49 -12.97
CA PHE A 114 1.34 12.08 -11.99
C PHE A 114 1.68 11.64 -10.55
N GLY A 115 2.02 10.37 -10.36
CA GLY A 115 2.46 9.85 -9.07
C GLY A 115 3.82 10.40 -8.63
N ASP A 116 4.78 10.52 -9.54
CA ASP A 116 6.11 11.11 -9.27
C ASP A 116 5.97 12.56 -8.79
N ASP A 117 5.16 13.37 -9.47
CA ASP A 117 4.89 14.76 -9.09
C ASP A 117 4.22 14.86 -7.72
N LEU A 118 3.30 13.94 -7.39
CA LEU A 118 2.71 13.86 -6.05
C LEU A 118 3.75 13.53 -4.97
N LEU A 119 4.61 12.53 -5.22
CA LEU A 119 5.65 12.09 -4.29
C LEU A 119 6.78 13.11 -4.14
N GLN A 120 7.01 13.95 -5.15
CA GLN A 120 7.95 15.06 -5.06
C GLN A 120 7.41 16.21 -4.19
N ARG A 121 6.10 16.46 -4.25
CA ARG A 121 5.45 17.59 -3.56
C ARG A 121 5.04 17.27 -2.12
N HIS A 122 4.79 16.00 -1.81
CA HIS A 122 4.19 15.58 -0.54
C HIS A 122 4.90 14.35 0.03
N ASN A 123 5.11 14.36 1.34
CA ASN A 123 5.74 13.25 2.04
C ASN A 123 4.87 11.98 1.99
N PHE A 124 3.58 12.12 2.27
CA PHE A 124 2.63 11.01 2.27
C PHE A 124 1.45 11.36 1.36
N VAL A 125 1.08 10.42 0.49
CA VAL A 125 0.01 10.60 -0.49
C VAL A 125 -1.02 9.49 -0.29
N VAL A 126 -2.23 9.86 0.12
CA VAL A 126 -3.38 8.96 0.16
C VAL A 126 -4.12 9.03 -1.18
N ILE A 127 -4.35 7.88 -1.81
CA ILE A 127 -4.95 7.77 -3.13
C ILE A 127 -5.89 6.55 -3.21
N PRO A 128 -6.97 6.56 -4.02
CA PRO A 128 -7.89 5.42 -4.08
C PRO A 128 -7.17 4.15 -4.56
N SER A 129 -7.51 3.01 -3.97
CA SER A 129 -7.00 1.72 -4.44
C SER A 129 -7.65 1.36 -5.77
N ALA A 130 -6.84 0.90 -6.72
CA ALA A 130 -7.33 0.37 -8.00
C ALA A 130 -7.91 -1.04 -7.87
N VAL A 131 -7.62 -1.72 -6.75
CA VAL A 131 -8.03 -3.10 -6.45
C VAL A 131 -9.34 -3.13 -5.67
N SER A 132 -9.55 -2.16 -4.76
CA SER A 132 -10.82 -1.95 -4.07
C SER A 132 -11.23 -0.47 -4.18
N GLN A 133 -12.24 -0.19 -5.01
CA GLN A 133 -12.63 1.18 -5.40
C GLN A 133 -13.14 2.06 -4.24
N HIS A 134 -13.46 1.45 -3.10
CA HIS A 134 -13.89 2.14 -1.88
C HIS A 134 -12.83 2.10 -0.75
N SER A 135 -11.64 1.56 -1.06
CA SER A 135 -10.48 1.55 -0.18
C SER A 135 -9.42 2.55 -0.66
N TRP A 136 -8.44 2.81 0.20
CA TRP A 136 -7.38 3.77 -0.08
C TRP A 136 -6.01 3.16 0.20
N ASN A 137 -5.06 3.57 -0.62
CA ASN A 137 -3.64 3.31 -0.42
C ASN A 137 -2.95 4.58 0.06
N LEU A 138 -1.86 4.42 0.79
CA LEU A 138 -0.95 5.48 1.17
C LEU A 138 0.42 5.16 0.57
N ILE A 139 1.00 6.12 -0.13
CA ILE A 139 2.26 6.00 -0.85
C ILE A 139 3.22 7.08 -0.35
N PHE A 140 4.47 6.72 -0.16
CA PHE A 140 5.52 7.66 0.23
C PHE A 140 6.86 7.30 -0.40
N ASP A 141 7.74 8.28 -0.56
CA ASP A 141 9.13 8.03 -0.96
C ASP A 141 10.00 7.82 0.28
N ALA A 142 10.56 6.60 0.40
CA ALA A 142 11.40 6.19 1.52
C ALA A 142 12.64 7.08 1.74
N SER A 143 13.11 7.78 0.70
CA SER A 143 14.32 8.61 0.76
C SER A 143 14.12 9.92 1.54
N VAL A 144 12.88 10.41 1.64
CA VAL A 144 12.56 11.72 2.25
C VAL A 144 11.61 11.63 3.45
N THR A 145 11.00 10.48 3.71
CA THR A 145 10.03 10.30 4.81
C THR A 145 10.53 9.51 5.99
N LYS A 146 11.84 9.22 6.05
CA LYS A 146 12.44 8.51 7.18
C LYS A 146 12.17 9.26 8.49
N GLY A 147 11.53 8.58 9.45
CA GLY A 147 11.13 9.17 10.74
C GLY A 147 9.75 9.86 10.73
N GLY A 148 9.03 9.88 9.60
CA GLY A 148 7.65 10.39 9.52
C GLY A 148 6.57 9.38 9.93
N TYR A 149 6.98 8.18 10.33
CA TYR A 149 6.11 7.09 10.80
C TYR A 149 6.83 6.24 11.86
N SER A 150 6.04 5.55 12.69
CA SER A 150 6.52 4.54 13.64
C SER A 150 5.84 3.20 13.40
N MET A 151 6.62 2.12 13.41
CA MET A 151 6.09 0.76 13.33
C MET A 151 5.31 0.45 14.60
N LYS A 152 4.08 -0.06 14.45
CA LYS A 152 3.21 -0.50 15.54
C LYS A 152 3.19 -2.01 15.70
N LEU A 153 3.25 -2.71 14.58
CA LEU A 153 3.16 -4.17 14.52
C LEU A 153 3.96 -4.67 13.32
N GLN A 154 4.62 -5.81 13.48
CA GLN A 154 5.13 -6.60 12.39
C GLN A 154 5.03 -8.08 12.78
N GLU A 155 4.20 -8.84 12.07
CA GLU A 155 3.92 -10.24 12.43
C GLU A 155 3.78 -11.13 11.19
N ALA A 156 3.94 -12.44 11.40
CA ALA A 156 3.76 -13.42 10.35
C ALA A 156 2.30 -13.44 9.88
N PHE A 157 2.10 -13.36 8.57
CA PHE A 157 0.78 -13.49 7.95
C PHE A 157 0.49 -14.95 7.60
N ALA A 158 -0.67 -15.44 8.02
CA ALA A 158 -1.19 -16.76 7.65
C ALA A 158 -2.50 -16.59 6.87
N LEU A 159 -2.53 -17.09 5.63
CA LEU A 159 -3.75 -17.09 4.83
C LEU A 159 -4.74 -18.14 5.37
N ASP A 160 -6.03 -17.79 5.43
CA ASP A 160 -7.08 -18.77 5.68
C ASP A 160 -7.10 -19.79 4.51
N PRO A 161 -6.95 -21.11 4.77
CA PRO A 161 -6.90 -22.11 3.71
C PRO A 161 -8.15 -22.15 2.81
N ARG A 162 -9.29 -21.61 3.26
CA ARG A 162 -10.50 -21.49 2.44
C ARG A 162 -10.34 -20.50 1.27
N LEU A 163 -9.34 -19.62 1.31
CA LEU A 163 -8.99 -18.71 0.22
C LEU A 163 -8.09 -19.38 -0.84
N HIS A 164 -7.53 -20.55 -0.54
CA HIS A 164 -6.81 -21.41 -1.48
C HIS A 164 -7.20 -22.88 -1.24
N PRO A 165 -8.45 -23.25 -1.56
CA PRO A 165 -8.96 -24.59 -1.24
C PRO A 165 -8.28 -25.66 -2.10
N ALA A 166 -8.24 -26.88 -1.57
CA ALA A 166 -7.85 -28.04 -2.36
C ALA A 166 -8.78 -28.20 -3.58
N PRO A 167 -8.30 -28.75 -4.70
CA PRO A 167 -9.14 -29.02 -5.87
C PRO A 167 -10.35 -29.87 -5.47
N THR A 168 -11.55 -29.44 -5.88
CA THR A 168 -12.74 -30.29 -5.77
C THR A 168 -12.57 -31.49 -6.70
N LYS A 169 -12.78 -32.70 -6.17
CA LYS A 169 -12.74 -33.96 -6.94
C LYS A 169 -13.77 -33.98 -8.06
#